data_AF-A0A5C1M9B8-F1
#
_entry.id   AF-A0A5C1M9B8-F1
#
_cell.length_a   1.000
_cell.length_b   1.000
_cell.length_c   1.000
_cell.angle_alpha   90.00
_cell.angle_beta   90.00
_cell.angle_gamma   90.00
#
_symmetry.space_group_name_H-M   'P 1'
#
loop_
_entity.id
_entity.type
_entity.pdbx_description
1 polymer ?
#
loop_
_entity_poly.entity_id
_entity_poly.type
_entity_poly.pdbx_seq_one_letter_code
_entity_poly.pdbx_strand_id
1 'polypeptide(L)'
;MNKEAQHTGYLLCMLFLAVAALTSATADAKDREPLAKKHLAQGVKCQDCHAIDKLAAPAEVAACLNCHGGYAGMAKRTAKKDTNGGYLSNINPHESHFGDVECTECHVAHNAPHKSICDRCHTFTFDM
;
A
#
# COMPACT_ATOMS: atom_id res chain seq x y z
N MET A 1 57.55 8.15 11.34
CA MET A 1 56.32 7.87 10.55
C MET A 1 56.09 9.06 9.63
N ASN A 2 55.99 8.79 8.33
CA ASN A 2 56.15 9.79 7.28
C ASN A 2 54.76 10.37 7.00
N LYS A 3 54.58 11.68 7.22
CA LYS A 3 53.26 12.35 7.11
C LYS A 3 52.57 12.08 5.76
N GLU A 4 53.35 11.98 4.69
CA GLU A 4 52.90 11.62 3.35
C GLU A 4 52.16 10.28 3.29
N ALA A 5 52.70 9.22 3.91
CA ALA A 5 52.11 7.89 3.91
C ALA A 5 50.77 7.83 4.69
N GLN A 6 50.66 8.61 5.77
CA GLN A 6 49.41 8.77 6.52
C GLN A 6 48.36 9.51 5.70
N HIS A 7 48.73 10.57 4.96
CA HIS A 7 47.79 11.31 4.12
C HIS A 7 47.25 10.47 2.95
N THR A 8 48.10 9.72 2.25
CA THR A 8 47.64 8.77 1.21
C THR A 8 46.75 7.67 1.77
N GLY A 9 47.04 7.17 2.98
CA GLY A 9 46.20 6.19 3.66
C GLY A 9 44.81 6.74 4.00
N TYR A 10 44.72 7.99 4.49
CA TYR A 10 43.45 8.65 4.77
C TYR A 10 42.66 8.96 3.49
N LEU A 11 43.31 9.38 2.41
CA LEU A 11 42.64 9.63 1.12
C LEU A 11 42.07 8.34 0.50
N LEU A 12 42.81 7.24 0.54
CA LEU A 12 42.33 5.94 0.03
C LEU A 12 41.18 5.37 0.88
N CYS A 13 41.24 5.54 2.21
CA CYS A 13 40.18 5.10 3.12
C CYS A 13 38.90 5.94 2.95
N MET A 14 39.02 7.26 2.76
CA MET A 14 37.88 8.13 2.47
C MET A 14 37.23 7.85 1.11
N LEU A 15 38.02 7.46 0.09
CA LEU A 15 37.49 7.10 -1.22
C LEU A 15 36.71 5.78 -1.19
N PHE A 16 37.16 4.80 -0.38
CA PHE A 16 36.44 3.53 -0.18
C PHE A 16 35.12 3.71 0.59
N LEU A 17 35.08 4.59 1.59
CA LEU A 17 33.86 4.95 2.33
C LEU A 17 32.83 5.69 1.45
N ALA A 18 33.27 6.51 0.50
CA ALA A 18 32.38 7.23 -0.41
C ALA A 18 31.70 6.30 -1.43
N VAL A 19 32.36 5.24 -1.90
CA VAL A 19 31.79 4.29 -2.87
C VAL A 19 30.78 3.35 -2.22
N ALA A 20 30.99 2.95 -0.96
CA ALA A 20 30.04 2.11 -0.23
C ALA A 20 28.70 2.84 0.04
N ALA A 21 28.74 4.17 0.25
CA ALA A 21 27.55 4.98 0.48
C ALA A 21 26.62 5.14 -0.73
N LEU A 22 27.08 4.86 -1.96
CA LEU A 22 26.27 4.99 -3.18
C LEU A 22 25.40 3.76 -3.49
N THR A 23 25.59 2.63 -2.80
CA THR A 23 24.90 1.37 -3.14
C THR A 23 23.64 1.09 -2.32
N SER A 24 23.28 1.94 -1.36
CA SER A 24 22.23 1.65 -0.37
C SER A 24 20.82 2.17 -0.72
N ALA A 25 20.55 2.60 -1.96
CA ALA A 25 19.29 3.25 -2.32
C ALA A 25 18.44 2.45 -3.32
N THR A 26 18.13 1.19 -3.03
CA THR A 26 17.09 0.44 -3.77
C THR A 26 16.13 -0.26 -2.81
N ALA A 27 15.46 0.50 -1.94
CA ALA A 27 14.35 0.01 -1.12
C ALA A 27 13.00 0.48 -1.68
N ASP A 28 12.22 -0.51 -2.14
CA ASP A 28 10.76 -0.62 -2.23
C ASP A 28 9.94 0.44 -3.02
N ALA A 29 9.93 0.30 -4.34
CA ALA A 29 8.90 0.89 -5.21
C ALA A 29 7.63 0.02 -5.35
N LYS A 30 7.63 -1.23 -4.87
CA LYS A 30 6.54 -2.19 -5.09
C LYS A 30 5.26 -1.85 -4.33
N ASP A 31 5.37 -1.31 -3.13
CA ASP A 31 4.21 -1.06 -2.26
C ASP A 31 3.45 0.22 -2.61
N ARG A 32 3.96 1.03 -3.56
CA ARG A 32 3.31 2.27 -3.99
C ARG A 32 2.62 2.17 -5.34
N GLU A 33 2.53 0.98 -5.92
CA GLU A 33 1.87 0.81 -7.21
C GLU A 33 0.36 1.07 -7.10
N PRO A 34 -0.22 1.94 -7.96
CA PRO A 34 -1.66 2.22 -7.96
C PRO A 34 -2.50 0.95 -8.12
N LEU A 35 -3.62 0.88 -7.42
CA LEU A 35 -4.51 -0.29 -7.42
C LEU A 35 -5.04 -0.65 -8.82
N ALA A 36 -5.26 0.34 -9.69
CA ALA A 36 -5.67 0.12 -11.07
C ALA A 36 -4.62 -0.67 -11.87
N LYS A 37 -3.32 -0.45 -11.62
CA LYS A 37 -2.26 -1.23 -12.26
C LYS A 37 -2.27 -2.67 -11.77
N LYS A 38 -2.50 -2.90 -10.48
CA LYS A 38 -2.66 -4.25 -9.91
C LYS A 38 -3.80 -5.00 -10.60
N HIS A 39 -4.94 -4.35 -10.83
CA HIS A 39 -6.08 -4.95 -11.55
C HIS A 39 -5.80 -5.19 -13.04
N LEU A 40 -5.18 -4.22 -13.74
CA LEU A 40 -4.77 -4.38 -15.14
C LEU A 40 -3.80 -5.57 -15.32
N ALA A 41 -2.88 -5.75 -14.37
CA ALA A 41 -1.95 -6.89 -14.37
C ALA A 41 -2.66 -8.25 -14.19
N GLN A 42 -3.89 -8.27 -13.66
CA GLN A 42 -4.75 -9.45 -13.56
C GLN A 42 -5.71 -9.58 -14.76
N GLY A 43 -5.57 -8.74 -15.79
CA GLY A 43 -6.39 -8.80 -17.00
C GLY A 43 -7.74 -8.05 -16.92
N VAL A 44 -7.98 -7.31 -15.85
CA VAL A 44 -9.16 -6.45 -15.71
C VAL A 44 -9.03 -5.23 -16.63
N LYS A 45 -10.09 -4.91 -17.37
CA LYS A 45 -10.14 -3.80 -18.32
C LYS A 45 -10.75 -2.56 -17.68
N CYS A 46 -10.50 -1.39 -18.26
CA CYS A 46 -11.06 -0.11 -17.79
C CYS A 46 -12.60 -0.15 -17.69
N GLN A 47 -13.24 -0.80 -18.66
CA GLN A 47 -14.69 -0.92 -18.79
C GLN A 47 -15.30 -1.74 -17.66
N ASP A 48 -14.55 -2.66 -17.06
CA ASP A 48 -15.03 -3.50 -15.96
C ASP A 48 -15.31 -2.66 -14.69
N CYS A 49 -14.68 -1.47 -14.58
CA CYS A 49 -14.92 -0.51 -13.50
C CYS A 49 -15.77 0.69 -13.94
N HIS A 50 -15.52 1.24 -15.15
CA HIS A 50 -16.11 2.52 -15.58
C HIS A 50 -17.26 2.40 -16.59
N ALA A 51 -17.64 1.17 -16.97
CA ALA A 51 -18.60 0.85 -18.06
C ALA A 51 -18.21 1.36 -19.47
N ILE A 52 -17.29 2.32 -19.57
CA ILE A 52 -16.66 2.83 -20.79
C ILE A 52 -15.15 2.93 -20.59
N ASP A 53 -14.37 3.06 -21.67
CA ASP A 53 -12.90 3.01 -21.62
C ASP A 53 -12.25 4.08 -20.75
N LYS A 54 -12.89 5.23 -20.58
CA LYS A 54 -12.39 6.32 -19.75
C LYS A 54 -13.53 7.23 -19.32
N LEU A 55 -13.78 7.30 -18.01
CA LEU A 55 -14.66 8.28 -17.42
C LEU A 55 -13.85 9.17 -16.46
N ALA A 56 -14.21 10.44 -16.35
CA ALA A 56 -13.62 11.32 -15.34
C ALA A 56 -14.21 11.06 -13.94
N ALA A 57 -15.36 10.38 -13.86
CA ALA A 57 -16.02 10.06 -12.62
C ALA A 57 -15.45 8.77 -11.98
N PRO A 58 -15.51 8.66 -10.64
CA PRO A 58 -15.17 7.43 -9.93
C PRO A 58 -15.97 6.23 -10.44
N ALA A 59 -15.40 5.03 -10.28
CA ALA A 59 -16.15 3.80 -10.51
C ALA A 59 -17.22 3.62 -9.42
N GLU A 60 -18.39 3.13 -9.82
CA GLU A 60 -19.48 2.80 -8.89
C GLU A 60 -19.10 1.59 -8.04
N VAL A 61 -19.51 1.57 -6.75
CA VAL A 61 -19.26 0.45 -5.83
C VAL A 61 -19.73 -0.89 -6.39
N ALA A 62 -20.82 -0.90 -7.15
CA ALA A 62 -21.34 -2.10 -7.81
C ALA A 62 -20.29 -2.81 -8.67
N ALA A 63 -19.40 -2.08 -9.35
CA ALA A 63 -18.33 -2.67 -10.15
C ALA A 63 -17.32 -3.45 -9.28
N CYS A 64 -17.00 -2.92 -8.09
CA CYS A 64 -16.15 -3.62 -7.13
C CYS A 64 -16.84 -4.90 -6.61
N LEU A 65 -18.12 -4.78 -6.23
CA LEU A 65 -18.86 -5.86 -5.60
C LEU A 65 -19.12 -7.04 -6.54
N ASN A 66 -19.24 -6.81 -7.85
CA ASN A 66 -19.40 -7.85 -8.88
C ASN A 66 -18.32 -8.94 -8.80
N CYS A 67 -17.10 -8.58 -8.36
CA CYS A 67 -15.98 -9.51 -8.24
C CYS A 67 -15.60 -9.82 -6.78
N HIS A 68 -15.82 -8.87 -5.85
CA HIS A 68 -15.33 -8.98 -4.46
C HIS A 68 -16.32 -9.60 -3.47
N GLY A 69 -17.54 -9.93 -3.90
CA GLY A 69 -18.45 -10.79 -3.13
C GLY A 69 -19.20 -10.10 -1.99
N GLY A 70 -19.40 -8.79 -2.07
CA GLY A 70 -20.20 -8.03 -1.09
C GLY A 70 -19.46 -7.70 0.22
N TYR A 71 -20.00 -6.75 0.98
CA TYR A 71 -19.45 -6.32 2.27
C TYR A 71 -19.28 -7.47 3.26
N ALA A 72 -20.30 -8.31 3.44
CA ALA A 72 -20.23 -9.47 4.34
C ALA A 72 -19.14 -10.48 3.94
N GLY A 73 -18.94 -10.69 2.64
CA GLY A 73 -17.89 -11.57 2.13
C GLY A 73 -16.49 -11.03 2.42
N MET A 74 -16.29 -9.73 2.17
CA MET A 74 -15.03 -9.04 2.46
C MET A 74 -14.75 -9.00 3.96
N ALA A 75 -15.74 -8.64 4.79
CA ALA A 75 -15.67 -8.68 6.24
C ALA A 75 -15.19 -10.05 6.75
N LYS A 76 -15.79 -11.13 6.26
CA LYS A 76 -15.38 -12.49 6.65
C LYS A 76 -13.94 -12.82 6.23
N ARG A 77 -13.49 -12.33 5.06
CA ARG A 77 -12.13 -12.57 4.56
C ARG A 77 -11.08 -11.77 5.31
N THR A 78 -11.42 -10.58 5.78
CA THR A 78 -10.52 -9.68 6.52
C THR A 78 -10.68 -9.74 8.03
N ALA A 79 -11.58 -10.59 8.53
CA ALA A 79 -11.67 -10.91 9.95
C ALA A 79 -10.32 -11.42 10.43
N LYS A 80 -9.62 -10.62 11.24
CA LYS A 80 -8.35 -11.05 11.83
C LYS A 80 -8.65 -12.17 12.83
N LYS A 81 -7.87 -13.25 12.73
CA LYS A 81 -7.84 -14.33 13.71
C LYS A 81 -6.76 -14.05 14.76
N ASP A 82 -6.66 -12.82 15.26
CA ASP A 82 -5.73 -12.57 16.35
C ASP A 82 -6.27 -13.29 17.59
N THR A 83 -5.72 -14.47 17.85
CA THR A 83 -6.09 -15.35 18.96
C THR A 83 -5.56 -14.87 20.30
N ASN A 84 -4.75 -13.79 20.32
CA ASN A 84 -4.16 -13.27 21.55
C ASN A 84 -5.11 -12.35 22.34
N GLY A 85 -6.33 -12.11 21.83
CA GLY A 85 -7.43 -11.46 22.55
C GLY A 85 -7.21 -9.98 22.89
N GLY A 86 -6.17 -9.35 22.36
CA GLY A 86 -5.88 -7.93 22.57
C GLY A 86 -6.81 -7.01 21.78
N TYR A 87 -6.74 -5.69 22.03
CA TYR A 87 -7.54 -4.67 21.33
C TYR A 87 -7.52 -4.77 19.80
N LEU A 88 -6.43 -5.28 19.22
CA LEU A 88 -6.28 -5.46 17.77
C LEU A 88 -7.10 -6.62 17.18
N SER A 89 -7.58 -7.55 18.02
CA SER A 89 -8.33 -8.73 17.60
C SER A 89 -9.73 -8.42 17.06
N ASN A 90 -10.27 -7.24 17.37
CA ASN A 90 -11.62 -6.83 16.95
C ASN A 90 -11.62 -5.84 15.77
N ILE A 91 -10.48 -5.62 15.10
CA ILE A 91 -10.39 -4.62 14.03
C ILE A 91 -10.59 -5.30 12.68
N ASN A 92 -11.64 -4.87 11.98
CA ASN A 92 -11.94 -5.29 10.62
C ASN A 92 -12.23 -4.05 9.75
N PRO A 93 -11.41 -3.72 8.74
CA PRO A 93 -11.65 -2.53 7.91
C PRO A 93 -12.94 -2.62 7.08
N HIS A 94 -13.47 -3.84 6.87
CA HIS A 94 -14.71 -4.07 6.13
C HIS A 94 -15.92 -4.38 7.03
N GLU A 95 -15.76 -4.28 8.36
CA GLU A 95 -16.83 -4.42 9.33
C GLU A 95 -16.55 -3.47 10.50
N SER A 96 -17.02 -2.23 10.34
CA SER A 96 -16.74 -1.14 11.28
C SER A 96 -18.02 -0.49 11.76
N HIS A 97 -17.89 0.42 12.74
CA HIS A 97 -19.00 1.23 13.23
C HIS A 97 -19.54 2.24 12.20
N PHE A 98 -18.90 2.38 11.03
CA PHE A 98 -19.42 3.18 9.92
C PHE A 98 -20.45 2.42 9.06
N GLY A 99 -20.59 1.10 9.24
CA GLY A 99 -21.40 0.26 8.36
C GLY A 99 -20.77 0.09 6.98
N ASP A 100 -21.60 0.05 5.94
CA ASP A 100 -21.15 -0.06 4.55
C ASP A 100 -20.57 1.29 4.09
N VAL A 101 -19.27 1.28 3.76
CA VAL A 101 -18.55 2.48 3.30
C VAL A 101 -18.12 2.33 1.85
N GLU A 102 -18.21 3.42 1.10
CA GLU A 102 -17.69 3.54 -0.26
C GLU A 102 -16.25 2.99 -0.38
N CYS A 103 -16.04 2.03 -1.29
CA CYS A 103 -14.75 1.34 -1.41
C CYS A 103 -13.60 2.33 -1.68
N THR A 104 -13.88 3.39 -2.44
CA THR A 104 -12.92 4.41 -2.86
C THR A 104 -12.48 5.36 -1.74
N GLU A 105 -13.17 5.37 -0.59
CA GLU A 105 -12.73 6.15 0.58
C GLU A 105 -11.39 5.63 1.13
N CYS A 106 -11.10 4.34 0.94
CA CYS A 106 -9.82 3.73 1.31
C CYS A 106 -9.02 3.24 0.09
N HIS A 107 -9.69 2.71 -0.93
CA HIS A 107 -9.05 2.09 -2.09
C HIS A 107 -9.03 3.02 -3.31
N VAL A 108 -7.99 3.84 -3.42
CA VAL A 108 -7.77 4.73 -4.57
C VAL A 108 -7.18 3.96 -5.75
N ALA A 109 -7.90 3.95 -6.87
CA ALA A 109 -7.51 3.18 -8.06
C ALA A 109 -6.28 3.76 -8.77
N HIS A 110 -6.29 5.05 -9.10
CA HIS A 110 -5.30 5.64 -10.02
C HIS A 110 -4.15 6.38 -9.34
N ASN A 111 -4.23 6.61 -8.03
CA ASN A 111 -3.21 7.30 -7.26
C ASN A 111 -2.39 6.32 -6.42
N ALA A 112 -1.30 6.81 -5.82
CA ALA A 112 -0.59 6.05 -4.81
C ALA A 112 -1.55 5.69 -3.66
N PRO A 113 -1.40 4.50 -3.04
CA PRO A 113 -2.20 4.11 -1.89
C PRO A 113 -2.19 5.20 -0.81
N HIS A 114 -3.36 5.49 -0.25
CA HIS A 114 -3.49 6.45 0.86
C HIS A 114 -3.86 5.76 2.17
N LYS A 115 -3.88 6.54 3.25
CA LYS A 115 -4.35 6.07 4.55
C LYS A 115 -5.85 5.80 4.52
N SER A 116 -6.29 4.78 5.25
CA SER A 116 -7.71 4.45 5.38
C SER A 116 -8.47 5.56 6.12
N ILE A 117 -9.80 5.57 6.02
CA ILE A 117 -10.63 6.48 6.83
C ILE A 117 -10.49 6.24 8.33
N CYS A 118 -10.13 5.02 8.72
CA CYS A 118 -9.90 4.63 10.11
C CYS A 118 -8.72 5.41 10.70
N ASP A 119 -7.71 5.70 9.88
CA ASP A 119 -6.49 6.42 10.28
C ASP A 119 -6.74 7.90 10.62
N ARG A 120 -7.95 8.40 10.40
CA ARG A 120 -8.38 9.73 10.85
C ARG A 120 -8.56 9.79 12.37
N CYS A 121 -8.86 8.66 13.00
CA CYS A 121 -9.14 8.57 14.44
C CYS A 121 -8.29 7.53 15.16
N HIS A 122 -7.83 6.50 14.44
CA HIS A 122 -7.08 5.38 14.99
C HIS A 122 -5.68 5.31 14.39
N THR A 123 -4.80 4.58 15.07
CA THR A 123 -3.47 4.26 14.56
C THR A 123 -3.38 2.76 14.37
N PHE A 124 -3.94 2.28 13.26
CA PHE A 124 -3.92 0.86 12.93
C PHE A 124 -2.82 0.54 11.93
N THR A 125 -2.42 -0.73 11.90
CA THR A 125 -1.57 -1.26 10.83
C THR A 125 -2.37 -2.33 10.09
N PHE A 126 -2.70 -2.03 8.84
CA PHE A 126 -3.36 -2.95 7.93
C PHE A 126 -2.35 -3.42 6.88
N ASP A 127 -2.27 -4.73 6.67
CA ASP A 127 -1.61 -5.28 5.50
C ASP A 127 -2.59 -5.11 4.33
N MET A 128 -2.29 -4.19 3.41
CA MET A 128 -3.13 -3.82 2.27
C MET A 128 -2.51 -4.21 0.93
#